data_AF-A0A3D5P3P5-F1
#
_entry.id   AF-A0A3D5P3P5-F1
#
_cell.length_a   1.000
_cell.length_b   1.000
_cell.length_c   1.000
_cell.angle_alpha   90.00
_cell.angle_beta   90.00
_cell.angle_gamma   90.00
#
_symmetry.space_group_name_H-M   'P 1'
#
loop_
_entity.id
_entity.type
_entity.pdbx_description
1 polymer ?
#
loop_
_entity_poly.entity_id
_entity_poly.type
_entity_poly.pdbx_seq_one_letter_code
_entity_poly.pdbx_strand_id
1 'polypeptide(L)'
;TALLFRSAKEHGVKYIISGSNLATEAIMPTSWGYDHGDWRHIRAIHKRYGTKRLSNFPRQNLIDWGLNALVRGIRFIPILNLIEFERSRAMELLARDFGWSDYGPKHGESVFTRMFQCYFLPERLGIDKRKAHLSSMIGSGQLTRDDALQELEHPPYPEQLLAVDLPFFRKKLGLDEQDIEELLGRPAVSHLAYPNNEKLFDRLGGLVAFARKRVKTI
;
A
#
# COMPACT_ATOMS: atom_id res chain seq x y z
N THR A 1 -8.87 -3.36 2.57
CA THR A 1 -9.10 -4.63 3.30
C THR A 1 -10.44 -4.69 4.02
N ALA A 2 -10.85 -3.69 4.81
CA ALA A 2 -12.10 -3.73 5.57
C ALA A 2 -13.36 -4.04 4.73
N LEU A 3 -13.47 -3.46 3.52
CA LEU A 3 -14.57 -3.74 2.60
C LEU A 3 -14.59 -5.20 2.11
N LEU A 4 -13.42 -5.79 1.85
CA LEU A 4 -13.31 -7.18 1.41
C LEU A 4 -13.75 -8.15 2.52
N PHE A 5 -13.33 -7.92 3.76
CA PHE A 5 -13.83 -8.70 4.90
C PHE A 5 -15.34 -8.56 5.11
N ARG A 6 -15.88 -7.35 4.93
CA ARG A 6 -17.32 -7.10 5.00
C ARG A 6 -18.06 -7.89 3.92
N SER A 7 -17.64 -7.77 2.67
CA SER A 7 -18.25 -8.47 1.54
C SER A 7 -18.17 -9.99 1.70
N ALA A 8 -17.00 -10.51 2.10
CA ALA A 8 -16.83 -11.93 2.40
C ALA A 8 -17.80 -12.43 3.47
N LYS A 9 -18.00 -11.65 4.54
CA LYS A 9 -18.99 -11.97 5.59
C LYS A 9 -20.43 -11.92 5.07
N GLU A 10 -20.78 -10.89 4.30
CA GLU A 10 -22.13 -10.71 3.75
C GLU A 10 -22.52 -11.85 2.79
N HIS A 11 -21.56 -12.34 2.00
CA HIS A 11 -21.81 -13.39 1.01
C HIS A 11 -21.44 -14.80 1.50
N GLY A 12 -21.03 -14.96 2.77
CA GLY A 12 -20.62 -16.26 3.31
C GLY A 12 -19.36 -16.85 2.65
N VAL A 13 -18.53 -16.02 2.01
CA VAL A 13 -17.32 -16.44 1.29
C VAL A 13 -16.12 -16.45 2.23
N LYS A 14 -15.35 -17.54 2.20
CA LYS A 14 -14.15 -17.70 3.04
C LYS A 14 -12.85 -17.29 2.35
N TYR A 15 -12.84 -17.16 1.04
CA TYR A 15 -11.62 -16.95 0.26
C TYR A 15 -11.70 -15.67 -0.56
N ILE A 16 -10.69 -14.82 -0.41
CA ILE A 16 -10.53 -13.57 -1.14
C ILE A 16 -9.28 -13.69 -1.99
N ILE A 17 -9.41 -13.55 -3.30
CA ILE A 17 -8.27 -13.57 -4.22
C ILE A 17 -7.50 -12.24 -4.09
N SER A 18 -6.17 -12.33 -4.06
CA SER A 18 -5.26 -11.18 -3.97
C SER A 18 -4.21 -11.23 -5.08
N GLY A 19 -3.90 -10.08 -5.65
CA GLY A 19 -2.79 -9.90 -6.61
C GLY A 19 -1.42 -9.63 -5.95
N SER A 20 -1.33 -9.70 -4.62
CA SER A 20 -0.04 -9.60 -3.92
C SER A 20 0.87 -10.77 -4.29
N ASN A 21 2.16 -10.53 -4.46
CA ASN A 21 3.14 -11.56 -4.83
C ASN A 21 4.48 -11.36 -4.11
N LEU A 22 5.21 -12.44 -3.85
CA LEU A 22 6.54 -12.37 -3.25
C LEU A 22 7.60 -11.92 -4.26
N ALA A 23 7.46 -12.31 -5.53
CA ALA A 23 8.46 -12.09 -6.56
C ALA A 23 8.84 -10.61 -6.78
N THR A 24 7.91 -9.67 -6.54
CA THR A 24 8.12 -8.22 -6.73
C THR A 24 7.82 -7.37 -5.50
N GLU A 25 7.42 -7.97 -4.37
CA GLU A 25 6.97 -7.26 -3.15
C GLU A 25 7.40 -7.92 -1.83
N ALA A 26 8.28 -8.93 -1.84
CA ALA A 26 8.72 -9.59 -0.62
C ALA A 26 9.47 -8.67 0.35
N ILE A 27 10.24 -7.71 -0.17
CA ILE A 27 11.08 -6.81 0.61
C ILE A 27 10.36 -5.47 0.76
N MET A 28 10.13 -5.06 2.01
CA MET A 28 9.66 -3.73 2.38
C MET A 28 10.13 -3.42 3.81
N PRO A 29 10.98 -2.40 4.04
CA PRO A 29 11.44 -2.05 5.38
C PRO A 29 10.27 -1.64 6.29
N THR A 30 10.22 -2.23 7.49
CA THR A 30 9.18 -1.91 8.48
C THR A 30 9.27 -0.47 8.99
N SER A 31 10.47 0.13 8.95
CA SER A 31 10.69 1.52 9.34
C SER A 31 10.08 2.54 8.36
N TRP A 32 9.68 2.12 7.15
CA TRP A 32 9.15 3.03 6.12
C TRP A 32 7.64 3.31 6.26
N GLY A 33 6.97 2.71 7.22
CA GLY A 33 5.56 2.99 7.45
C GLY A 33 4.98 2.29 8.66
N TYR A 34 3.73 2.62 8.93
CA TYR A 34 2.92 1.98 9.95
C TYR A 34 1.73 1.24 9.32
N ASP A 35 1.04 0.40 10.10
CA ASP A 35 -0.13 -0.35 9.65
C ASP A 35 -1.25 0.61 9.20
N HIS A 36 -1.43 0.70 7.88
CA HIS A 36 -2.48 1.51 7.24
C HIS A 36 -3.89 1.00 7.54
N GLY A 37 -4.04 -0.20 8.14
CA GLY A 37 -5.30 -0.77 8.57
C GLY A 37 -5.70 -0.43 10.00
N ASP A 38 -4.84 0.21 10.79
CA ASP A 38 -5.15 0.52 12.19
C ASP A 38 -6.21 1.62 12.33
N TRP A 39 -7.46 1.20 12.53
CA TRP A 39 -8.58 2.11 12.75
C TRP A 39 -8.40 3.02 13.98
N ARG A 40 -7.67 2.59 15.01
CA ARG A 40 -7.41 3.43 16.18
C ARG A 40 -6.57 4.65 15.80
N HIS A 41 -5.52 4.41 15.01
CA HIS A 41 -4.65 5.45 14.47
C HIS A 41 -5.39 6.39 13.51
N ILE A 42 -6.12 5.85 12.53
CA ILE A 42 -6.91 6.64 11.57
C ILE A 42 -7.91 7.53 12.31
N ARG A 43 -8.65 6.97 13.29
CA ARG A 43 -9.63 7.71 14.07
C ARG A 43 -8.98 8.81 14.92
N ALA A 44 -7.78 8.58 15.45
CA ALA A 44 -7.08 9.57 16.26
C ALA A 44 -6.62 10.77 15.43
N ILE A 45 -6.02 10.54 14.26
CA ILE A 45 -5.66 11.59 13.31
C ILE A 45 -6.91 12.35 12.87
N HIS A 46 -7.95 11.62 12.47
CA HIS A 46 -9.21 12.22 12.03
C HIS A 46 -9.89 13.04 13.14
N LYS A 47 -9.82 12.63 14.41
CA LYS A 47 -10.37 13.41 15.53
C LYS A 47 -9.67 14.77 15.66
N ARG A 48 -8.37 14.85 15.34
CA ARG A 48 -7.57 16.07 15.49
C ARG A 48 -7.66 16.99 14.28
N TYR A 49 -7.71 16.44 13.07
CA TYR A 49 -7.59 17.22 11.82
C TYR A 49 -8.75 17.04 10.84
N GLY A 50 -9.66 16.09 11.10
CA GLY A 50 -10.77 15.79 10.20
C GLY A 50 -11.83 16.88 10.22
N THR A 51 -12.32 17.26 9.04
CA THR A 51 -13.34 18.30 8.87
C THR A 51 -14.74 17.75 8.59
N LYS A 52 -14.85 16.47 8.20
CA LYS A 52 -16.12 15.81 7.85
C LYS A 52 -16.30 14.53 8.65
N ARG A 53 -17.54 14.07 8.82
CA ARG A 53 -17.80 12.79 9.50
C ARG A 53 -17.44 11.61 8.57
N LEU A 54 -16.72 10.61 9.10
CA LEU A 54 -16.42 9.35 8.40
C LEU A 54 -17.57 8.33 8.51
N SER A 55 -18.80 8.71 8.14
CA SER A 55 -19.99 7.86 8.31
C SER A 55 -19.92 6.56 7.49
N ASN A 56 -19.53 6.67 6.23
CA ASN A 56 -19.53 5.55 5.28
C ASN A 56 -18.14 4.93 5.07
N PHE A 57 -17.13 5.36 5.83
CA PHE A 57 -15.77 4.84 5.67
C PHE A 57 -15.70 3.38 6.14
N PRO A 58 -15.22 2.44 5.30
CA PRO A 58 -15.03 1.06 5.72
C PRO A 58 -13.98 0.96 6.83
N ARG A 59 -14.46 0.68 8.05
CA ARG A 59 -13.62 0.50 9.23
C ARG A 59 -13.52 -0.97 9.60
N GLN A 60 -12.34 -1.34 10.08
CA GLN A 60 -12.09 -2.65 10.67
C GLN A 60 -11.28 -2.41 11.94
N ASN A 61 -11.79 -2.85 13.08
CA ASN A 61 -11.05 -2.80 14.34
C ASN A 61 -10.30 -4.12 14.55
N LEU A 62 -9.38 -4.13 15.50
CA LEU A 62 -8.53 -5.29 15.79
C LEU A 62 -9.34 -6.55 16.15
N ILE A 63 -10.41 -6.38 16.92
CA ILE A 63 -11.26 -7.50 17.37
C ILE A 63 -12.00 -8.10 16.17
N ASP A 64 -12.64 -7.27 15.34
CA ASP A 64 -13.34 -7.71 14.13
C ASP A 64 -12.38 -8.37 13.14
N TRP A 65 -11.18 -7.81 12.97
CA TRP A 65 -10.12 -8.46 12.20
C TRP A 65 -9.77 -9.85 12.74
N GLY A 66 -9.56 -9.98 14.04
CA GLY A 66 -9.26 -11.27 14.69
C GLY A 66 -10.39 -12.28 14.56
N LEU A 67 -11.65 -11.86 14.74
CA LEU A 67 -12.82 -12.71 14.57
C LEU A 67 -12.97 -13.19 13.12
N ASN A 68 -12.75 -12.30 12.15
CA ASN A 68 -12.82 -12.66 10.73
C ASN A 68 -11.71 -13.67 10.35
N ALA A 69 -10.52 -13.48 10.89
CA ALA A 69 -9.37 -14.37 10.69
C ALA A 69 -9.54 -15.74 11.35
N LEU A 70 -9.83 -15.75 12.66
CA LEU A 70 -9.72 -16.96 13.50
C LEU A 70 -11.03 -17.73 13.60
N VAL A 71 -12.17 -17.04 13.67
CA VAL A 71 -13.49 -17.68 13.88
C VAL A 71 -14.19 -17.91 12.54
N ARG A 72 -14.27 -16.89 11.68
CA ARG A 72 -14.91 -17.02 10.36
C ARG A 72 -14.01 -17.71 9.33
N GLY A 73 -12.72 -17.76 9.59
CA GLY A 73 -11.74 -18.40 8.72
C GLY A 73 -11.66 -17.74 7.34
N ILE A 74 -11.85 -16.42 7.26
CA ILE A 74 -11.69 -15.66 6.01
C ILE A 74 -10.19 -15.54 5.70
N ARG A 75 -9.80 -15.93 4.47
CA ARG A 75 -8.42 -15.99 4.01
C ARG A 75 -8.22 -15.23 2.72
N PHE A 76 -7.05 -14.62 2.60
CA PHE A 76 -6.55 -14.05 1.35
C PHE A 76 -5.67 -15.10 0.67
N ILE A 77 -5.95 -15.36 -0.60
CA ILE A 77 -5.20 -16.25 -1.47
C ILE A 77 -4.42 -15.40 -2.48
N PRO A 78 -3.10 -15.22 -2.27
CA PRO A 78 -2.23 -14.52 -3.20
C PRO A 78 -1.94 -15.44 -4.40
N ILE A 79 -2.87 -15.51 -5.36
CA ILE A 79 -2.83 -16.51 -6.44
C ILE A 79 -1.58 -16.41 -7.31
N LEU A 80 -0.93 -15.24 -7.35
CA LEU A 80 0.31 -15.03 -8.08
C LEU A 80 1.51 -15.76 -7.45
N ASN A 81 1.44 -16.15 -6.17
CA ASN A 81 2.45 -16.99 -5.54
C ASN A 81 2.29 -18.48 -5.90
N LEU A 82 1.15 -18.87 -6.51
CA LEU A 82 0.88 -20.25 -6.90
C LEU A 82 1.38 -20.57 -8.31
N ILE A 83 1.98 -19.59 -8.98
CA ILE A 83 2.54 -19.70 -10.32
C ILE A 83 3.95 -19.09 -10.34
N GLU A 84 4.71 -19.41 -11.39
CA GLU A 84 5.95 -18.71 -11.69
C GLU A 84 5.62 -17.32 -12.26
N PHE A 85 5.32 -16.38 -11.36
CA PHE A 85 4.93 -15.03 -11.72
C PHE A 85 6.15 -14.20 -12.13
N GLU A 86 6.18 -13.82 -13.40
CA GLU A 86 7.17 -12.90 -13.96
C GLU A 86 6.45 -11.64 -14.47
N ARG A 87 6.93 -10.46 -14.02
CA ARG A 87 6.22 -9.19 -14.22
C ARG A 87 6.13 -8.79 -15.69
N SER A 88 7.22 -8.89 -16.44
CA SER A 88 7.26 -8.44 -17.83
C SER A 88 6.32 -9.25 -18.72
N ARG A 89 6.33 -10.58 -18.59
CA ARG A 89 5.40 -11.51 -19.24
C ARG A 89 3.95 -11.25 -18.84
N ALA A 90 3.68 -10.91 -17.58
CA ALA A 90 2.33 -10.55 -17.16
C ALA A 90 1.86 -9.25 -17.83
N MET A 91 2.73 -8.24 -17.94
CA MET A 91 2.41 -6.99 -18.65
C MET A 91 2.19 -7.22 -20.15
N GLU A 92 3.04 -8.02 -20.80
CA GLU A 92 2.88 -8.38 -22.22
C GLU A 92 1.57 -9.12 -22.48
N LEU A 93 1.22 -10.08 -21.64
CA LEU A 93 -0.04 -10.82 -21.73
C LEU A 93 -1.24 -9.88 -21.55
N LEU A 94 -1.19 -8.99 -20.55
CA LEU A 94 -2.26 -8.02 -20.32
C LEU A 94 -2.42 -7.04 -21.48
N ALA A 95 -1.32 -6.57 -22.07
CA ALA A 95 -1.35 -5.68 -23.22
C ALA A 95 -1.94 -6.39 -24.45
N ARG A 96 -1.47 -7.60 -24.76
CA ARG A 96 -1.88 -8.38 -25.93
C ARG A 96 -3.34 -8.85 -25.85
N ASP A 97 -3.74 -9.41 -24.70
CA ASP A 97 -5.00 -10.16 -24.60
C ASP A 97 -6.15 -9.33 -24.00
N PHE A 98 -5.82 -8.26 -23.27
CA PHE A 98 -6.80 -7.44 -22.55
C PHE A 98 -6.74 -5.95 -22.89
N GLY A 99 -5.85 -5.53 -23.80
CA GLY A 99 -5.68 -4.13 -24.18
C GLY A 99 -5.19 -3.25 -23.03
N TRP A 100 -4.52 -3.84 -22.03
CA TRP A 100 -3.96 -3.09 -20.93
C TRP A 100 -2.87 -2.14 -21.42
N SER A 101 -2.87 -0.92 -20.88
CA SER A 101 -1.88 0.11 -21.19
C SER A 101 -1.04 0.40 -19.95
N ASP A 102 0.26 0.55 -20.17
CA ASP A 102 1.18 0.91 -19.10
C ASP A 102 0.88 2.33 -18.59
N TYR A 103 0.67 2.44 -17.28
CA TYR A 103 0.41 3.69 -16.57
C TYR A 103 1.67 4.21 -15.85
N GLY A 104 2.82 3.56 -16.06
CA GLY A 104 4.13 3.96 -15.56
C GLY A 104 4.45 3.35 -14.19
N PRO A 105 4.63 4.16 -13.12
CA PRO A 105 5.10 3.64 -11.84
C PRO A 105 4.23 2.52 -11.26
N LYS A 106 4.85 1.58 -10.54
CA LYS A 106 4.13 0.53 -9.79
C LYS A 106 3.09 1.15 -8.83
N HIS A 107 1.88 0.60 -8.83
CA HIS A 107 0.69 1.15 -8.14
C HIS A 107 0.21 2.52 -8.69
N GLY A 108 0.55 2.81 -9.95
CA GLY A 108 0.20 4.03 -10.67
C GLY A 108 -1.20 4.06 -11.28
N GLU A 109 -2.10 3.14 -10.94
CA GLU A 109 -3.48 3.21 -11.42
C GLU A 109 -4.24 4.40 -10.82
N SER A 110 -3.85 4.82 -9.61
CA SER A 110 -4.45 5.93 -8.89
C SER A 110 -3.50 7.12 -8.80
N VAL A 111 -3.96 8.29 -9.24
CA VAL A 111 -3.23 9.56 -9.07
C VAL A 111 -2.84 9.78 -7.61
N PHE A 112 -3.73 9.45 -6.66
CA PHE A 112 -3.44 9.63 -5.23
C PHE A 112 -2.33 8.70 -4.73
N THR A 113 -2.33 7.44 -5.19
CA THR A 113 -1.30 6.48 -4.81
C THR A 113 0.03 6.83 -5.44
N ARG A 114 0.04 7.26 -6.71
CA ARG A 114 1.24 7.74 -7.40
C ARG A 114 1.80 9.00 -6.73
N MET A 115 0.97 10.00 -6.44
CA MET A 115 1.38 11.19 -5.67
C MET A 115 1.97 10.82 -4.31
N PHE A 116 1.35 9.91 -3.56
CA PHE A 116 1.88 9.48 -2.28
C PHE A 116 3.25 8.78 -2.42
N GLN A 117 3.33 7.76 -3.27
CA GLN A 117 4.51 6.89 -3.34
C GLN A 117 5.69 7.49 -4.12
N CYS A 118 5.43 8.24 -5.19
CA CYS A 118 6.44 8.73 -6.10
C CYS A 118 6.81 10.20 -5.89
N TYR A 119 5.96 10.98 -5.20
CA TYR A 119 6.23 12.40 -4.93
C TYR A 119 6.42 12.66 -3.44
N PHE A 120 5.39 12.45 -2.61
CA PHE A 120 5.48 12.80 -1.19
C PHE A 120 6.47 11.95 -0.40
N LEU A 121 6.54 10.63 -0.61
CA LEU A 121 7.49 9.79 0.12
C LEU A 121 8.96 10.14 -0.21
N PRO A 122 9.37 10.31 -1.48
CA PRO A 122 10.73 10.73 -1.82
C PRO A 122 11.04 12.15 -1.35
N GLU A 123 10.22 13.14 -1.72
CA GLU A 123 10.51 14.55 -1.47
C GLU A 123 10.47 14.91 0.03
N ARG A 124 9.52 14.34 0.78
CA ARG A 124 9.33 14.69 2.19
C ARG A 124 10.10 13.81 3.16
N LEU A 125 10.20 12.51 2.86
CA LEU A 125 10.73 11.52 3.81
C LEU A 125 12.00 10.82 3.30
N GLY A 126 12.47 11.12 2.08
CA GLY A 126 13.61 10.44 1.47
C GLY A 126 13.36 8.95 1.21
N ILE A 127 12.08 8.52 1.19
CA ILE A 127 11.70 7.12 1.03
C ILE A 127 11.34 6.87 -0.44
N ASP A 128 12.24 6.18 -1.15
CA ASP A 128 11.95 5.66 -2.49
C ASP A 128 11.58 4.18 -2.41
N LYS A 129 10.29 3.88 -2.59
CA LYS A 129 9.76 2.50 -2.57
C LYS A 129 10.28 1.63 -3.70
N ARG A 130 10.76 2.21 -4.80
CA ARG A 130 11.36 1.44 -5.91
C ARG A 130 12.53 0.61 -5.41
N LYS A 131 13.35 1.12 -4.47
CA LYS A 131 14.46 0.37 -3.88
C LYS A 131 14.02 -0.98 -3.30
N ALA A 132 12.89 -1.01 -2.60
CA ALA A 132 12.34 -2.22 -2.00
C ALA A 132 11.75 -3.19 -3.04
N HIS A 133 11.03 -2.65 -4.03
CA HIS A 133 10.47 -3.45 -5.14
C HIS A 133 11.56 -4.03 -6.04
N LEU A 134 12.54 -3.23 -6.45
CA LEU A 134 13.67 -3.67 -7.28
C LEU A 134 14.52 -4.69 -6.53
N SER A 135 14.73 -4.51 -5.22
CA SER A 135 15.41 -5.52 -4.39
C SER A 135 14.65 -6.85 -4.37
N SER A 136 13.31 -6.82 -4.35
CA SER A 136 12.49 -8.04 -4.45
C SER A 136 12.67 -8.72 -5.81
N MET A 137 12.74 -7.93 -6.89
CA MET A 137 12.97 -8.43 -8.25
C MET A 137 14.37 -9.00 -8.47
N ILE A 138 15.39 -8.43 -7.83
CA ILE A 138 16.73 -9.03 -7.77
C ILE A 138 16.66 -10.37 -7.03
N GLY A 139 15.99 -10.40 -5.88
CA GLY A 139 15.82 -11.62 -5.07
C GLY A 139 15.05 -12.74 -5.78
N SER A 140 14.20 -12.41 -6.74
CA SER A 140 13.46 -13.38 -7.57
C SER A 140 14.13 -13.67 -8.92
N GLY A 141 15.27 -13.05 -9.23
CA GLY A 141 16.00 -13.25 -10.49
C GLY A 141 15.39 -12.55 -11.72
N GLN A 142 14.42 -11.67 -11.55
CA GLN A 142 13.76 -10.93 -12.65
C GLN A 142 14.53 -9.69 -13.09
N LEU A 143 15.49 -9.22 -12.30
CA LEU A 143 16.26 -8.01 -12.57
C LEU A 143 17.68 -8.14 -12.03
N THR A 144 18.67 -7.63 -12.74
CA THR A 144 20.04 -7.57 -12.21
C THR A 144 20.20 -6.37 -11.27
N ARG A 145 21.24 -6.38 -10.44
CA ARG A 145 21.56 -5.23 -9.58
C ARG A 145 21.90 -3.99 -10.41
N ASP A 146 22.58 -4.16 -11.53
CA ASP A 146 23.05 -3.04 -12.35
C ASP A 146 21.87 -2.38 -13.08
N ASP A 147 20.95 -3.17 -13.63
CA ASP A 147 19.69 -2.65 -14.21
C ASP A 147 18.84 -1.93 -13.15
N ALA A 148 18.78 -2.48 -11.93
CA ALA A 148 18.06 -1.85 -10.82
C ALA A 148 18.66 -0.50 -10.42
N LEU A 149 20.00 -0.35 -10.48
CA LEU A 149 20.66 0.91 -10.19
C LEU A 149 20.40 1.93 -11.31
N GLN A 150 20.45 1.50 -12.57
CA GLN A 150 20.13 2.34 -13.72
C GLN A 150 18.68 2.87 -13.63
N GLU A 151 17.72 2.02 -13.27
CA GLU A 151 16.32 2.43 -13.07
C GLU A 151 16.18 3.51 -11.98
N LEU A 152 17.00 3.44 -10.92
CA LEU A 152 16.98 4.42 -9.83
C LEU A 152 17.62 5.76 -10.19
N GLU A 153 18.38 5.85 -11.28
CA GLU A 153 18.88 7.13 -11.82
C GLU A 153 17.74 7.98 -12.39
N HIS A 154 16.65 7.33 -12.83
CA HIS A 154 15.46 8.02 -13.27
C HIS A 154 14.64 8.56 -12.09
N PRO A 155 13.96 9.71 -12.25
CA PRO A 155 13.10 10.24 -11.21
C PRO A 155 11.95 9.25 -10.91
N PRO A 156 11.54 9.10 -9.63
CA PRO A 156 10.45 8.19 -9.24
C PRO A 156 9.10 8.60 -9.85
N TYR A 157 8.98 9.85 -10.27
CA TYR A 157 7.82 10.42 -10.93
C TYR A 157 8.23 11.00 -12.28
N PRO A 158 7.70 10.48 -13.40
CA PRO A 158 7.92 11.09 -14.71
C PRO A 158 7.43 12.53 -14.75
N GLU A 159 8.28 13.46 -15.22
CA GLU A 159 8.01 14.90 -15.18
C GLU A 159 6.72 15.28 -15.91
N GLN A 160 6.47 14.71 -17.09
CA GLN A 160 5.28 14.99 -17.89
C GLN A 160 4.00 14.54 -17.16
N LEU A 161 4.09 13.45 -16.40
CA LEU A 161 2.98 12.92 -15.62
C LEU A 161 2.72 13.77 -14.37
N LEU A 162 3.78 14.20 -13.69
CA LEU A 162 3.67 15.08 -12.51
C LEU A 162 3.02 16.42 -12.86
N ALA A 163 3.36 17.00 -14.02
CA ALA A 163 2.80 18.24 -14.52
C ALA A 163 1.27 18.18 -14.71
N VAL A 164 0.72 17.00 -15.00
CA VAL A 164 -0.73 16.78 -15.14
C VAL A 164 -1.37 16.43 -13.79
N ASP A 165 -0.72 15.58 -13.02
CA ASP A 165 -1.30 15.00 -11.80
C ASP A 165 -1.30 15.96 -10.61
N LEU A 166 -0.26 16.77 -10.44
CA LEU A 166 -0.17 17.69 -9.30
C LEU A 166 -1.30 18.73 -9.30
N PRO A 167 -1.63 19.42 -10.43
CA PRO A 167 -2.80 20.29 -10.49
C PRO A 167 -4.12 19.56 -10.21
N PHE A 168 -4.28 18.34 -10.74
CA PHE A 168 -5.47 17.52 -10.47
C PHE A 168 -5.59 17.18 -8.98
N PHE A 169 -4.49 16.73 -8.36
CA PHE A 169 -4.42 16.35 -6.95
C PHE A 169 -4.75 17.54 -6.04
N ARG A 170 -4.10 18.69 -6.27
CA ARG A 170 -4.36 19.96 -5.58
C ARG A 170 -5.83 20.35 -5.66
N LYS A 171 -6.38 20.40 -6.87
CA LYS A 171 -7.80 20.72 -7.10
C LYS A 171 -8.75 19.75 -6.36
N LYS A 172 -8.46 18.45 -6.38
CA LYS A 172 -9.32 17.44 -5.72
C LYS A 172 -9.28 17.53 -4.20
N LEU A 173 -8.16 17.95 -3.62
CA LEU A 173 -8.02 18.12 -2.17
C LEU A 173 -8.33 19.54 -1.69
N GLY A 174 -8.55 20.49 -2.61
CA GLY A 174 -8.77 21.89 -2.28
C GLY A 174 -7.51 22.56 -1.70
N LEU A 175 -6.34 22.15 -2.21
CA LEU A 175 -5.04 22.68 -1.80
C LEU A 175 -4.53 23.65 -2.87
N ASP A 176 -3.90 24.74 -2.45
CA ASP A 176 -3.15 25.62 -3.34
C ASP A 176 -1.68 25.17 -3.48
N GLU A 177 -0.79 26.05 -3.93
CA GLU A 177 0.63 25.73 -4.12
C GLU A 177 1.41 25.84 -2.81
N GLN A 178 1.08 26.87 -2.02
CA GLN A 178 1.68 27.12 -0.72
C GLN A 178 1.36 25.97 0.25
N ASP A 179 0.16 25.40 0.17
CA ASP A 179 -0.21 24.20 0.92
C ASP A 179 0.72 23.01 0.65
N ILE A 180 1.14 22.83 -0.61
CA ILE A 180 2.03 21.73 -1.01
C ILE A 180 3.44 21.99 -0.50
N GLU A 181 3.95 23.21 -0.72
CA GLU A 181 5.26 23.63 -0.22
C GLU A 181 5.34 23.50 1.30
N GLU A 182 4.31 23.95 2.01
CA GLU A 182 4.23 23.83 3.46
C GLU A 182 4.16 22.36 3.89
N LEU A 183 3.39 21.52 3.20
CA LEU A 183 3.29 20.10 3.51
C LEU A 183 4.62 19.37 3.34
N LEU A 184 5.42 19.75 2.34
CA LEU A 184 6.76 19.20 2.08
C LEU A 184 7.80 19.74 3.08
N GLY A 185 7.73 21.03 3.43
CA GLY A 185 8.67 21.67 4.35
C GLY A 185 8.44 21.37 5.83
N ARG A 186 7.24 20.94 6.21
CA ARG A 186 6.91 20.63 7.61
C ARG A 186 7.61 19.34 8.09
N PRO A 187 8.20 19.35 9.30
CA PRO A 187 8.80 18.17 9.90
C PRO A 187 7.86 16.96 9.91
N ALA A 188 8.42 15.78 9.65
CA ALA A 188 7.67 14.54 9.71
C ALA A 188 7.19 14.26 11.14
N VAL A 189 5.92 13.87 11.27
CA VAL A 189 5.33 13.48 12.56
C VAL A 189 5.22 11.96 12.59
N SER A 190 5.80 11.33 13.60
CA SER A 190 5.71 9.88 13.80
C SER A 190 4.27 9.44 14.06
N HIS A 191 3.91 8.23 13.60
CA HIS A 191 2.63 7.57 13.95
C HIS A 191 2.47 7.36 15.46
N LEU A 192 3.57 7.36 16.22
CA LEU A 192 3.60 7.30 17.69
C LEU A 192 3.02 8.55 18.36
N ALA A 193 2.96 9.68 17.65
CA ALA A 193 2.35 10.91 18.17
C ALA A 193 0.81 10.81 18.27
N TYR A 194 0.22 9.75 17.72
CA TYR A 194 -1.21 9.52 17.73
C TYR A 194 -1.54 8.16 18.37
N PRO A 195 -2.64 8.06 19.15
CA PRO A 195 -3.12 6.78 19.66
C PRO A 195 -3.23 5.71 18.58
N ASN A 196 -2.50 4.62 18.75
CA ASN A 196 -2.44 3.51 17.79
C ASN A 196 -2.44 2.16 18.53
N ASN A 197 -2.43 1.05 17.79
CA ASN A 197 -2.43 -0.31 18.33
C ASN A 197 -1.06 -0.99 18.30
N GLU A 198 0.04 -0.29 18.00
CA GLU A 198 1.40 -0.88 17.88
C GLU A 198 1.81 -1.68 19.11
N LYS A 199 1.80 -1.07 20.30
CA LYS A 199 2.12 -1.77 21.56
C LYS A 199 1.22 -2.97 21.85
N LEU A 200 -0.03 -2.92 21.39
CA LEU A 200 -0.97 -4.02 21.56
C LEU A 200 -0.63 -5.16 20.59
N PHE A 201 -0.30 -4.85 19.34
CA PHE A 201 0.20 -5.81 18.37
C PHE A 201 1.49 -6.48 18.83
N ASP A 202 2.44 -5.71 19.40
CA ASP A 202 3.70 -6.25 19.90
C ASP A 202 3.49 -7.21 21.08
N ARG A 203 2.66 -6.80 22.05
CA ARG A 203 2.30 -7.66 23.21
C ARG A 203 1.56 -8.93 22.79
N LEU A 204 0.70 -8.83 21.78
CA LEU A 204 -0.04 -9.96 21.22
C LEU A 204 0.73 -10.61 20.05
N GLY A 205 2.02 -10.34 19.89
CA GLY A 205 2.79 -10.63 18.68
C GLY A 205 2.66 -12.07 18.19
N GLY A 206 2.74 -13.05 19.11
CA GLY A 206 2.55 -14.47 18.77
C GLY A 206 1.15 -14.79 18.23
N LEU A 207 0.10 -14.29 18.89
CA LEU A 207 -1.29 -14.48 18.47
C LEU A 207 -1.58 -13.74 17.14
N VAL A 208 -1.07 -12.52 17.00
CA VAL A 208 -1.22 -11.70 15.79
C VAL A 208 -0.49 -12.36 14.62
N ALA A 209 0.74 -12.85 14.83
CA ALA A 209 1.49 -13.59 13.82
C ALA A 209 0.76 -14.88 13.42
N PHE A 210 0.25 -15.64 14.39
CA PHE A 210 -0.56 -16.82 14.12
C PHE A 210 -1.83 -16.49 13.30
N ALA A 211 -2.57 -15.44 13.69
CA ALA A 211 -3.75 -14.98 12.96
C ALA A 211 -3.39 -14.51 11.55
N ARG A 212 -2.30 -13.74 11.38
CA ARG A 212 -1.81 -13.29 10.07
C ARG A 212 -1.44 -14.47 9.17
N LYS A 213 -0.80 -15.52 9.71
CA LYS A 213 -0.48 -16.76 8.99
C LYS A 213 -1.74 -17.54 8.60
N ARG A 214 -2.81 -17.49 9.40
CA ARG A 214 -4.11 -18.10 9.05
C ARG A 214 -4.85 -17.33 7.95
N VAL A 215 -4.72 -16.00 7.93
CA VAL A 215 -5.35 -15.14 6.91
C VAL A 215 -4.61 -15.24 5.58
N LYS A 216 -3.28 -15.12 5.57
CA LYS A 216 -2.49 -15.25 4.35
C LYS A 216 -2.10 -16.71 4.16
N THR A 217 -2.81 -17.41 3.30
CA THR A 217 -2.37 -18.73 2.84
C THR A 217 -1.34 -18.47 1.76
N ILE A 218 -0.06 -18.78 2.01
CA ILE A 218 0.98 -18.76 0.97
C ILE A 218 0.70 -19.92 0.03
#